data_AF-A0A936CUL0-F1
#
_entry.id   AF-A0A936CUL0-F1
#
_cell.length_a   1.000
_cell.length_b   1.000
_cell.length_c   1.000
_cell.angle_alpha   90.00
_cell.angle_beta   90.00
_cell.angle_gamma   90.00
#
_symmetry.space_group_name_H-M   'P 1'
#
loop_
_entity.id
_entity.type
_entity.pdbx_description
1 polymer ?
#
loop_
_entity_poly.entity_id
_entity_poly.type
_entity_poly.pdbx_seq_one_letter_code
_entity_poly.pdbx_strand_id
1 'polypeptide(L)'
;MLMAAVLSVAIARSASALTVAVLYPEAAAPYRALFAEILEGIEGGLPPQTVHRYALPPELDTVALDRWIDRLAPDAVITLGRVAADYYEARPAKKPWIVGALDASPQTRPKARGVSLAVDPALLFATLRQLAPTKRRIWVVFDPASERWLVDLAHAAARTGGLSLTPLPASDAKTAWRQFAHVFETADPDTDALWLIANPQLVDPSAVLPALVEKSWRRSLVLFTNSLHHVHRGALFALYPDNRRLGGRLAELALQARDAAPAIEPLRAVKRAINLKIATHLALRIDQPLEREFDLVLPPW
;
A
#
# COMPACT_ATOMS: atom_id res chain seq x y z
N MET A 1 11.20 60.55 43.06
CA MET A 1 11.13 60.61 41.58
C MET A 1 11.28 59.21 41.02
N LEU A 2 10.24 58.77 40.31
CA LEU A 2 10.05 57.62 39.40
C LEU A 2 10.99 56.39 39.47
N MET A 3 10.41 55.24 39.86
CA MET A 3 10.79 53.91 39.35
C MET A 3 10.14 53.72 37.97
N ALA A 4 10.94 53.43 36.94
CA ALA A 4 10.46 53.04 35.62
C ALA A 4 10.24 51.52 35.60
N ALA A 5 9.00 51.09 35.44
CA ALA A 5 8.67 49.70 35.15
C ALA A 5 8.79 49.46 33.63
N VAL A 6 9.74 48.62 33.23
CA VAL A 6 9.87 48.14 31.85
C VAL A 6 8.96 46.92 31.69
N LEU A 7 7.84 47.07 30.98
CA LEU A 7 7.03 45.93 30.53
C LEU A 7 7.73 45.30 29.32
N SER A 8 8.29 44.10 29.49
CA SER A 8 8.67 43.24 28.37
C SER A 8 7.43 42.59 27.77
N VAL A 9 7.01 43.05 26.59
CA VAL A 9 6.00 42.36 25.78
C VAL A 9 6.67 41.16 25.12
N ALA A 10 6.39 39.96 25.62
CA ALA A 10 6.72 38.74 24.92
C ALA A 10 5.76 38.59 23.72
N ILE A 11 6.28 38.80 22.51
CA ILE A 11 5.57 38.48 21.28
C ILE A 11 5.48 36.96 21.21
N ALA A 12 4.32 36.42 21.58
CA ALA A 12 3.97 35.04 21.28
C ALA A 12 3.94 34.91 19.75
N ARG A 13 4.97 34.28 19.18
CA ARG A 13 4.91 33.77 17.81
C ARG A 13 3.72 32.81 17.76
N SER A 14 2.62 33.23 17.13
CA SER A 14 1.57 32.30 16.74
C SER A 14 2.24 31.22 15.89
N ALA A 15 2.30 29.99 16.38
CA ALA A 15 2.62 28.86 15.53
C ALA A 15 1.58 28.90 14.40
N SER A 16 2.03 29.20 13.18
CA SER A 16 1.16 29.20 12.01
C SER A 16 0.40 27.87 12.01
N ALA A 17 -0.93 27.94 11.97
CA ALA A 17 -1.73 26.74 11.85
C ALA A 17 -1.29 26.00 10.58
N LEU A 18 -0.89 24.73 10.73
CA LEU A 18 -0.52 23.89 9.61
C LEU A 18 -1.69 23.86 8.63
N THR A 19 -1.40 24.08 7.35
CA THR A 19 -2.36 24.00 6.24
C THR A 19 -1.97 22.85 5.32
N VAL A 20 -2.84 21.86 5.17
CA VAL A 20 -2.60 20.68 4.32
C VAL A 20 -3.64 20.63 3.21
N ALA A 21 -3.18 20.61 1.95
CA ALA A 21 -4.03 20.35 0.81
C ALA A 21 -4.11 18.85 0.54
N VAL A 22 -5.31 18.31 0.30
CA VAL A 22 -5.52 16.91 -0.08
C VAL A 22 -6.20 16.84 -1.43
N LEU A 23 -5.48 16.36 -2.43
CA LEU A 23 -5.97 16.14 -3.79
C LEU A 23 -6.35 14.68 -3.96
N TYR A 24 -7.58 14.38 -4.38
CA TYR A 24 -8.07 13.01 -4.54
C TYR A 24 -9.06 12.93 -5.70
N PRO A 25 -9.17 11.80 -6.40
CA PRO A 25 -10.10 11.67 -7.52
C PRO A 25 -11.55 11.72 -7.03
N GLU A 26 -12.40 12.40 -7.79
CA GLU A 26 -13.84 12.18 -7.70
C GLU A 26 -14.13 10.76 -8.24
N ALA A 27 -14.63 9.90 -7.37
CA ALA A 27 -14.81 8.48 -7.66
C ALA A 27 -16.26 8.05 -7.47
N ALA A 28 -16.74 7.18 -8.35
CA ALA A 28 -17.98 6.45 -8.16
C ALA A 28 -17.82 5.30 -7.15
N ALA A 29 -18.92 4.69 -6.73
CA ALA A 29 -18.87 3.44 -5.98
C ALA A 29 -18.20 2.33 -6.82
N PRO A 30 -17.42 1.42 -6.21
CA PRO A 30 -17.13 1.31 -4.77
C PRO A 30 -15.94 2.17 -4.29
N TYR A 31 -15.14 2.73 -5.19
CA TYR A 31 -13.89 3.45 -4.85
C TYR A 31 -14.12 4.69 -3.98
N ARG A 32 -15.28 5.35 -4.09
CA ARG A 32 -15.69 6.48 -3.24
C ARG A 32 -15.54 6.18 -1.75
N ALA A 33 -15.96 5.00 -1.31
CA ALA A 33 -15.91 4.62 0.11
C ALA A 33 -14.47 4.47 0.60
N LEU A 34 -13.57 3.93 -0.25
CA LEU A 34 -12.15 3.79 0.08
C LEU A 34 -11.50 5.17 0.30
N PHE A 35 -11.73 6.13 -0.60
CA PHE A 35 -11.18 7.48 -0.43
C PHE A 35 -11.79 8.20 0.78
N ALA A 36 -13.08 8.01 1.07
CA ALA A 36 -13.70 8.57 2.26
C ALA A 36 -13.01 8.07 3.55
N GLU A 37 -12.73 6.77 3.66
CA GLU A 37 -12.00 6.22 4.81
C GLU A 37 -10.58 6.78 4.95
N ILE A 38 -9.85 6.94 3.84
CA ILE A 38 -8.51 7.57 3.86
C ILE A 38 -8.61 9.02 4.31
N LEU A 39 -9.57 9.78 3.78
CA LEU A 39 -9.79 11.19 4.13
C LEU A 39 -10.18 11.36 5.60
N GLU A 40 -11.01 10.47 6.14
CA GLU A 40 -11.35 10.44 7.57
C GLU A 40 -10.11 10.15 8.43
N GLY A 41 -9.24 9.24 7.99
CA GLY A 41 -7.96 8.97 8.66
C GLY A 41 -7.02 10.19 8.65
N ILE A 42 -6.91 10.88 7.52
CA ILE A 42 -6.09 12.11 7.40
C ILE A 42 -6.59 13.20 8.34
N GLU A 43 -7.90 13.45 8.35
CA GLU A 43 -8.50 14.47 9.24
C GLU A 43 -8.38 14.10 10.71
N GLY A 44 -8.58 12.84 11.07
CA GLY A 44 -8.41 12.38 12.45
C GLY A 44 -6.97 12.46 12.96
N GLY A 45 -5.98 12.45 12.05
CA GLY A 45 -4.56 12.56 12.36
C GLY A 45 -4.01 14.00 12.40
N LEU A 46 -4.82 15.00 12.06
CA LEU A 46 -4.41 16.41 12.00
C LEU A 46 -5.28 17.30 12.89
N PRO A 47 -4.79 18.48 13.32
CA PRO A 47 -5.62 19.44 14.02
C PRO A 47 -6.87 19.83 13.21
N PRO A 48 -7.99 20.16 13.88
CA PRO A 48 -9.20 20.63 13.19
C PRO A 48 -8.92 21.82 12.28
N GLN A 49 -9.63 21.88 11.14
CA GLN A 49 -9.53 22.98 10.16
C GLN A 49 -8.16 23.10 9.43
N THR A 50 -7.25 22.13 9.60
CA THR A 50 -5.97 22.07 8.86
C THR A 50 -6.12 21.48 7.45
N VAL A 51 -7.12 20.63 7.22
CA VAL A 51 -7.24 19.83 6.00
C VAL A 51 -8.17 20.50 5.00
N HIS A 52 -7.65 20.81 3.81
CA HIS A 52 -8.41 21.36 2.70
C HIS A 52 -8.45 20.37 1.55
N ARG A 53 -9.65 19.88 1.25
CA ARG A 53 -9.92 18.82 0.28
C ARG A 53 -10.21 19.42 -1.10
N TYR A 54 -9.65 18.83 -2.15
CA TYR A 54 -10.02 19.11 -3.53
C TYR A 54 -10.27 17.79 -4.28
N ALA A 55 -11.54 17.54 -4.61
CA ALA A 55 -11.93 16.43 -5.46
C ALA A 55 -11.57 16.75 -6.92
N LEU A 56 -10.84 15.86 -7.58
CA LEU A 56 -10.42 16.00 -8.97
C LEU A 56 -11.50 15.40 -9.87
N PRO A 57 -12.23 16.22 -10.65
CA PRO A 57 -13.19 15.70 -11.61
C PRO A 57 -12.47 14.93 -12.73
N PRO A 58 -13.18 14.09 -13.50
CA PRO A 58 -12.60 13.38 -14.65
C PRO A 58 -11.95 14.31 -15.67
N GLU A 59 -12.56 15.47 -15.90
CA GLU A 59 -12.02 16.55 -16.73
C GLU A 59 -11.39 17.61 -15.84
N LEU A 60 -10.08 17.51 -15.62
CA LEU A 60 -9.36 18.37 -14.69
C LEU A 60 -9.04 19.74 -15.30
N ASP A 61 -9.62 20.80 -14.75
CA ASP A 61 -9.16 22.18 -14.96
C ASP A 61 -7.92 22.46 -14.11
N THR A 62 -6.74 22.31 -14.74
CA THR A 62 -5.45 22.51 -14.08
C THR A 62 -5.21 23.98 -13.69
N VAL A 63 -5.77 24.95 -14.42
CA VAL A 63 -5.61 26.38 -14.11
C VAL A 63 -6.42 26.76 -12.87
N ALA A 64 -7.64 26.25 -12.75
CA ALA A 64 -8.46 26.44 -11.55
C ALA A 64 -7.81 25.77 -10.32
N LEU A 65 -7.30 24.54 -10.48
CA LEU A 65 -6.60 23.85 -9.41
C LEU A 65 -5.30 24.57 -9.02
N ASP A 66 -4.55 25.09 -9.99
CA ASP A 66 -3.34 25.85 -9.71
C ASP A 66 -3.65 27.08 -8.84
N ARG A 67 -4.66 27.84 -9.23
CA ARG A 67 -5.13 29.01 -8.49
C ARG A 67 -5.62 28.66 -7.09
N TRP A 68 -6.26 27.50 -6.91
CA TRP A 68 -6.72 27.03 -5.61
C TRP A 68 -5.54 26.68 -4.69
N ILE A 69 -4.55 25.92 -5.17
CA ILE A 69 -3.34 25.57 -4.42
C ILE A 69 -2.56 26.83 -4.05
N ASP A 70 -2.38 27.76 -4.99
CA ASP A 70 -1.56 28.95 -4.77
C ASP A 70 -2.22 29.93 -3.80
N ARG A 71 -3.56 30.04 -3.83
CA ARG A 71 -4.32 30.84 -2.86
C ARG A 71 -4.31 30.23 -1.46
N LEU A 72 -4.43 28.91 -1.38
CA LEU A 72 -4.39 28.18 -0.11
C LEU A 72 -2.98 28.26 0.52
N ALA A 73 -1.94 28.35 -0.31
CA ALA A 73 -0.54 28.39 0.10
C ALA A 73 -0.18 27.29 1.13
N PRO A 74 -0.50 26.01 0.86
CA PRO A 74 -0.38 24.95 1.84
C PRO A 74 1.07 24.71 2.26
N ASP A 75 1.23 24.19 3.47
CA ASP A 75 2.51 23.76 4.02
C ASP A 75 2.94 22.40 3.47
N ALA A 76 1.96 21.56 3.13
CA ALA A 76 2.16 20.24 2.53
C ALA A 76 0.98 19.87 1.63
N VAL A 77 1.23 19.04 0.62
CA VAL A 77 0.20 18.50 -0.27
C VAL A 77 0.21 16.99 -0.21
N ILE A 78 -0.95 16.41 0.13
CA ILE A 78 -1.21 14.98 0.04
C ILE A 78 -1.93 14.71 -1.28
N THR A 79 -1.38 13.84 -2.11
CA THR A 79 -2.03 13.36 -3.34
C THR A 79 -2.46 11.92 -3.17
N LEU A 80 -3.75 11.65 -3.37
CA LEU A 80 -4.32 10.31 -3.34
C LEU A 80 -4.57 9.84 -4.77
N GLY A 81 -3.98 8.71 -5.14
CA GLY A 81 -4.14 8.10 -6.46
C GLY A 81 -3.28 8.72 -7.56
N ARG A 82 -3.31 8.07 -8.73
CA ARG A 82 -2.43 8.38 -9.88
C ARG A 82 -2.64 9.77 -10.45
N VAL A 83 -3.89 10.17 -10.71
CA VAL A 83 -4.20 11.45 -11.37
C VAL A 83 -3.70 12.63 -10.53
N ALA A 84 -3.96 12.63 -9.22
CA ALA A 84 -3.48 13.65 -8.30
C ALA A 84 -1.94 13.70 -8.24
N ALA A 85 -1.31 12.52 -8.16
CA ALA A 85 0.14 12.39 -8.10
C ALA A 85 0.81 12.90 -9.37
N ASP A 86 0.34 12.49 -10.55
CA ASP A 86 0.92 12.86 -11.84
C ASP A 86 0.75 14.36 -12.12
N TYR A 87 -0.42 14.92 -11.80
CA TYR A 87 -0.65 16.36 -11.87
C TYR A 87 0.32 17.14 -10.97
N TYR A 88 0.43 16.76 -9.68
CA TYR A 88 1.27 17.49 -8.74
C TYR A 88 2.76 17.30 -9.05
N GLU A 89 3.15 16.16 -9.62
CA GLU A 89 4.50 15.92 -10.10
C GLU A 89 4.87 16.80 -11.31
N ALA A 90 3.92 17.13 -12.18
CA ALA A 90 4.15 18.02 -13.30
C ALA A 90 4.25 19.50 -12.91
N ARG A 91 3.75 19.90 -11.72
CA ARG A 91 3.76 21.31 -11.28
C ARG A 91 5.19 21.87 -11.11
N PRO A 92 5.47 23.10 -11.59
CA PRO A 92 6.78 23.73 -11.43
C PRO A 92 7.13 24.07 -9.97
N ALA A 93 6.18 24.66 -9.23
CA ALA A 93 6.34 25.03 -7.83
C ALA A 93 5.71 23.96 -6.93
N LYS A 94 6.54 23.28 -6.14
CA LYS A 94 6.11 22.21 -5.24
C LYS A 94 6.40 22.56 -3.79
N LYS A 95 5.38 22.41 -2.96
CA LYS A 95 5.49 22.24 -1.51
C LYS A 95 5.84 20.79 -1.20
N PRO A 96 6.26 20.47 0.05
CA PRO A 96 6.43 19.09 0.49
C PRO A 96 5.28 18.19 0.04
N TRP A 97 5.63 17.09 -0.61
CA TRP A 97 4.70 16.21 -1.33
C TRP A 97 4.61 14.85 -0.65
N ILE A 98 3.38 14.48 -0.27
CA ILE A 98 3.05 13.19 0.30
C ILE A 98 2.14 12.43 -0.67
N VAL A 99 2.56 11.26 -1.15
CA VAL A 99 1.76 10.40 -2.02
C VAL A 99 1.11 9.26 -1.22
N GLY A 100 -0.13 8.92 -1.56
CA GLY A 100 -0.85 7.78 -0.99
C GLY A 100 -1.88 7.21 -1.97
N ALA A 101 -2.52 6.11 -1.59
CA ALA A 101 -3.56 5.45 -2.39
C ALA A 101 -3.13 5.10 -3.83
N LEU A 102 -1.85 4.76 -4.01
CA LEU A 102 -1.24 4.37 -5.28
C LEU A 102 -0.06 3.43 -5.02
N ASP A 103 0.24 2.52 -5.96
CA ASP A 103 1.49 1.76 -6.00
C ASP A 103 2.69 2.65 -6.40
N ALA A 104 2.93 3.69 -5.60
CA ALA A 104 4.11 4.56 -5.73
C ALA A 104 5.32 3.85 -5.13
N SER A 105 6.51 4.13 -5.67
CA SER A 105 7.76 3.57 -5.17
C SER A 105 8.88 4.59 -5.26
N PRO A 106 9.99 4.41 -4.52
CA PRO A 106 11.17 5.24 -4.71
C PRO A 106 11.70 5.23 -6.16
N GLN A 107 11.47 4.13 -6.90
CA GLN A 107 11.86 4.00 -8.31
C GLN A 107 10.99 4.83 -9.25
N THR A 108 9.68 4.88 -8.98
CA THR A 108 8.71 5.59 -9.85
C THR A 108 8.52 7.05 -9.45
N ARG A 109 8.71 7.39 -8.18
CA ARG A 109 8.51 8.74 -7.62
C ARG A 109 9.61 9.10 -6.62
N PRO A 110 10.88 9.24 -7.06
CA PRO A 110 12.03 9.47 -6.18
C PRO A 110 11.98 10.80 -5.39
N LYS A 111 11.13 11.74 -5.80
CA LYS A 111 10.98 13.06 -5.17
C LYS A 111 9.84 13.14 -4.16
N ALA A 112 9.00 12.11 -4.08
CA ALA A 112 7.86 12.10 -3.17
C ALA A 112 8.23 11.47 -1.82
N ARG A 113 7.55 11.92 -0.78
CA ARG A 113 7.38 11.15 0.47
C ARG A 113 6.04 10.45 0.40
N GLY A 114 5.81 9.39 1.16
CA GLY A 114 4.47 8.82 1.22
C GLY A 114 4.42 7.36 1.58
N VAL A 115 3.23 6.78 1.43
CA VAL A 115 2.97 5.36 1.67
C VAL A 115 2.53 4.73 0.36
N SER A 116 3.28 3.74 -0.12
CA SER A 116 2.89 2.89 -1.24
C SER A 116 1.69 2.02 -0.88
N LEU A 117 0.89 1.58 -1.85
CA LEU A 117 -0.06 0.48 -1.64
C LEU A 117 0.59 -0.92 -1.67
N ALA A 118 1.89 -0.99 -2.00
CA ALA A 118 2.65 -2.23 -1.86
C ALA A 118 2.80 -2.60 -0.38
N VAL A 119 2.16 -3.71 0.02
CA VAL A 119 2.24 -4.24 1.39
C VAL A 119 3.66 -4.60 1.76
N ASP A 120 4.06 -4.25 2.98
CA ASP A 120 5.34 -4.65 3.56
C ASP A 120 5.49 -6.19 3.56
N PRO A 121 6.47 -6.74 2.81
CA PRO A 121 6.67 -8.19 2.73
C PRO A 121 6.91 -8.86 4.08
N ALA A 122 7.43 -8.13 5.08
CA ALA A 122 7.62 -8.68 6.43
C ALA A 122 6.29 -9.13 7.06
N LEU A 123 5.20 -8.39 6.83
CA LEU A 123 3.87 -8.73 7.35
C LEU A 123 3.28 -9.94 6.63
N LEU A 124 3.47 -10.01 5.31
CA LEU A 124 3.03 -11.16 4.50
C LEU A 124 3.76 -12.45 4.94
N PHE A 125 5.07 -12.37 5.12
CA PHE A 125 5.89 -13.55 5.46
C PHE A 125 5.70 -13.99 6.91
N ALA A 126 5.46 -13.04 7.83
CA ALA A 126 5.02 -13.37 9.19
C ALA A 126 3.69 -14.13 9.19
N THR A 127 2.72 -13.68 8.39
CA THR A 127 1.42 -14.36 8.23
C THR A 127 1.58 -15.75 7.63
N LEU A 128 2.42 -15.90 6.59
CA LEU A 128 2.72 -17.21 5.99
C LEU A 128 3.29 -18.18 7.03
N ARG A 129 4.26 -17.74 7.84
CA ARG A 129 4.87 -18.58 8.89
C ARG A 129 3.87 -19.01 9.96
N GLN A 130 2.93 -18.14 10.30
CA GLN A 130 1.89 -18.45 11.28
C GLN A 130 0.92 -19.51 10.74
N LEU A 131 0.52 -19.41 9.47
CA LEU A 131 -0.44 -20.31 8.84
C LEU A 131 0.18 -21.64 8.37
N ALA A 132 1.38 -21.58 7.82
CA ALA A 132 2.05 -22.71 7.17
C ALA A 132 3.53 -22.76 7.59
N PRO A 133 3.83 -23.14 8.84
CA PRO A 133 5.17 -23.09 9.41
C PRO A 133 6.16 -24.08 8.78
N THR A 134 5.72 -24.96 7.88
CA THR A 134 6.62 -25.82 7.09
C THR A 134 7.22 -25.10 5.89
N LYS A 135 6.65 -23.96 5.47
CA LYS A 135 7.15 -23.22 4.31
C LYS A 135 8.48 -22.53 4.65
N ARG A 136 9.43 -22.63 3.73
CA ARG A 136 10.81 -22.18 3.87
C ARG A 136 11.24 -21.31 2.69
N ARG A 137 10.74 -21.57 1.48
CA ARG A 137 11.07 -20.81 0.28
C ARG A 137 9.84 -20.15 -0.32
N ILE A 138 9.98 -18.89 -0.71
CA ILE A 138 8.94 -18.10 -1.34
C ILE A 138 9.35 -17.79 -2.77
N TRP A 139 8.52 -18.19 -3.73
CA TRP A 139 8.64 -17.81 -5.13
C TRP A 139 7.87 -16.51 -5.37
N VAL A 140 8.43 -15.62 -6.17
CA VAL A 140 7.73 -14.39 -6.61
C VAL A 140 8.10 -14.08 -8.05
N VAL A 141 7.10 -13.81 -8.88
CA VAL A 141 7.28 -13.28 -10.23
C VAL A 141 6.99 -11.78 -10.19
N PHE A 142 7.88 -10.96 -10.72
CA PHE A 142 7.82 -9.50 -10.54
C PHE A 142 8.35 -8.74 -11.77
N ASP A 143 7.89 -7.51 -11.94
CA ASP A 143 8.41 -6.57 -12.92
C ASP A 143 9.61 -5.80 -12.34
N PRO A 144 10.84 -6.03 -12.82
CA PRO A 144 12.02 -5.35 -12.29
C PRO A 144 11.99 -3.83 -12.46
N ALA A 145 11.24 -3.30 -13.44
CA ALA A 145 11.18 -1.86 -13.66
C ALA A 145 10.42 -1.12 -12.55
N SER A 146 9.38 -1.73 -11.99
CA SER A 146 8.47 -1.09 -11.03
C SER A 146 8.51 -1.70 -9.62
N GLU A 147 8.92 -2.96 -9.48
CA GLU A 147 8.77 -3.75 -8.24
C GLU A 147 10.10 -4.19 -7.62
N ARG A 148 11.24 -3.85 -8.23
CA ARG A 148 12.56 -4.24 -7.69
C ARG A 148 12.77 -3.77 -6.24
N TRP A 149 12.35 -2.55 -5.91
CA TRP A 149 12.41 -2.02 -4.54
C TRP A 149 11.65 -2.91 -3.53
N LEU A 150 10.47 -3.41 -3.92
CA LEU A 150 9.63 -4.26 -3.09
C LEU A 150 10.27 -5.65 -2.93
N VAL A 151 10.88 -6.18 -3.99
CA VAL A 151 11.63 -7.44 -3.94
C VAL A 151 12.89 -7.32 -3.08
N ASP A 152 13.58 -6.17 -3.09
CA ASP A 152 14.73 -5.94 -2.20
C ASP A 152 14.28 -5.91 -0.71
N LEU A 153 13.15 -5.27 -0.41
CA LEU A 153 12.51 -5.33 0.92
C LEU A 153 12.12 -6.77 1.29
N ALA A 154 11.56 -7.53 0.34
CA ALA A 154 11.19 -8.91 0.55
C ALA A 154 12.41 -9.81 0.82
N HIS A 155 13.53 -9.60 0.14
CA HIS A 155 14.77 -10.31 0.44
C HIS A 155 15.26 -10.05 1.86
N ALA A 156 15.20 -8.81 2.32
CA ALA A 156 15.54 -8.48 3.71
C ALA A 156 14.57 -9.15 4.70
N ALA A 157 13.27 -9.06 4.46
CA ALA A 157 12.23 -9.68 5.29
C ALA A 157 12.35 -11.20 5.37
N ALA A 158 12.59 -11.87 4.24
CA ALA A 158 12.76 -13.32 4.18
C ALA A 158 13.95 -13.77 5.03
N ARG A 159 15.11 -13.12 4.87
CA ARG A 159 16.32 -13.43 5.67
C ARG A 159 16.06 -13.28 7.17
N THR A 160 15.48 -12.17 7.60
CA THR A 160 15.13 -11.93 9.02
C THR A 160 14.14 -12.97 9.53
N GLY A 161 13.23 -13.44 8.69
CA GLY A 161 12.23 -14.45 9.01
C GLY A 161 12.69 -15.91 8.90
N GLY A 162 13.96 -16.17 8.56
CA GLY A 162 14.46 -17.54 8.34
C GLY A 162 13.85 -18.23 7.11
N LEU A 163 13.50 -17.45 6.09
CA LEU A 163 12.96 -17.88 4.81
C LEU A 163 13.95 -17.55 3.70
N SER A 164 13.85 -18.24 2.56
CA SER A 164 14.50 -17.86 1.32
C SER A 164 13.47 -17.27 0.35
N LEU A 165 13.92 -16.32 -0.48
CA LEU A 165 13.13 -15.73 -1.55
C LEU A 165 13.78 -16.09 -2.89
N THR A 166 12.98 -16.57 -3.83
CA THR A 166 13.38 -16.87 -5.20
C THR A 166 12.63 -15.94 -6.16
N PRO A 167 13.20 -14.76 -6.45
CA PRO A 167 12.58 -13.80 -7.36
C PRO A 167 12.83 -14.18 -8.82
N LEU A 168 11.78 -14.08 -9.64
CA LEU A 168 11.79 -14.38 -11.07
C LEU A 168 11.34 -13.13 -11.85
N PRO A 169 12.26 -12.43 -12.54
CA PRO A 169 11.90 -11.21 -13.25
C PRO A 169 11.07 -11.51 -14.51
N ALA A 170 10.07 -10.68 -14.76
CA ALA A 170 9.25 -10.69 -15.97
C ALA A 170 8.80 -9.27 -16.32
N SER A 171 9.12 -8.81 -17.52
CA SER A 171 8.74 -7.46 -18.00
C SER A 171 7.46 -7.47 -18.84
N ASP A 172 6.83 -8.63 -19.02
CA ASP A 172 5.62 -8.81 -19.82
C ASP A 172 4.84 -10.08 -19.39
N ALA A 173 3.56 -10.15 -19.75
CA ALA A 173 2.66 -11.25 -19.40
C ALA A 173 3.13 -12.62 -19.92
N LYS A 174 3.76 -12.68 -21.10
CA LYS A 174 4.23 -13.95 -21.71
C LYS A 174 5.42 -14.49 -20.92
N THR A 175 6.35 -13.64 -20.55
CA THR A 175 7.49 -13.98 -19.70
C THR A 175 7.03 -14.35 -18.30
N ALA A 176 6.08 -13.61 -17.71
CA ALA A 176 5.50 -13.94 -16.43
C ALA A 176 4.85 -15.32 -16.44
N TRP A 177 4.06 -15.65 -17.46
CA TRP A 177 3.46 -16.97 -17.61
C TRP A 177 4.49 -18.10 -17.66
N ARG A 178 5.61 -17.92 -18.39
CA ARG A 178 6.71 -18.89 -18.39
C ARG A 178 7.34 -19.06 -17.01
N GLN A 179 7.53 -17.97 -16.26
CA GLN A 179 8.06 -18.03 -14.90
C GLN A 179 7.08 -18.75 -13.96
N PHE A 180 5.77 -18.47 -14.05
CA PHE A 180 4.77 -19.19 -13.27
C PHE A 180 4.72 -20.68 -13.62
N ALA A 181 4.80 -21.03 -14.92
CA ALA A 181 4.89 -22.43 -15.34
C ALA A 181 6.12 -23.12 -14.72
N HIS A 182 7.28 -22.46 -14.76
CA HIS A 182 8.50 -22.94 -14.12
C HIS A 182 8.33 -23.15 -12.61
N VAL A 183 7.71 -22.20 -11.89
CA VAL A 183 7.38 -22.39 -10.46
C VAL A 183 6.51 -23.62 -10.27
N PHE A 184 5.45 -23.77 -11.06
CA PHE A 184 4.57 -24.94 -10.96
C PHE A 184 5.19 -26.24 -11.44
N GLU A 185 6.36 -26.25 -12.08
CA GLU A 185 7.08 -27.47 -12.43
C GLU A 185 8.09 -27.84 -11.32
N THR A 186 8.73 -26.83 -10.72
CA THR A 186 9.90 -27.00 -9.86
C THR A 186 9.62 -26.86 -8.36
N ALA A 187 8.58 -26.12 -7.97
CA ALA A 187 8.30 -25.86 -6.57
C ALA A 187 7.89 -27.15 -5.86
N ASP A 188 8.47 -27.34 -4.68
CA ASP A 188 8.10 -28.38 -3.74
C ASP A 188 6.90 -27.88 -2.91
N PRO A 189 5.69 -28.45 -3.10
CA PRO A 189 4.52 -27.96 -2.42
C PRO A 189 4.57 -28.12 -0.89
N ASP A 190 5.45 -28.96 -0.33
CA ASP A 190 5.56 -29.14 1.13
C ASP A 190 6.34 -28.00 1.79
N THR A 191 7.36 -27.49 1.10
CA THR A 191 8.33 -26.51 1.62
C THR A 191 8.25 -25.14 0.96
N ASP A 192 7.59 -25.02 -0.19
CA ASP A 192 7.51 -23.78 -0.95
C ASP A 192 6.12 -23.11 -0.88
N ALA A 193 6.12 -21.80 -1.12
CA ALA A 193 4.90 -21.02 -1.34
C ALA A 193 5.11 -20.03 -2.51
N LEU A 194 4.02 -19.63 -3.16
CA LEU A 194 4.00 -18.62 -4.20
C LEU A 194 3.36 -17.33 -3.67
N TRP A 195 4.13 -16.25 -3.71
CA TRP A 195 3.65 -14.90 -3.47
C TRP A 195 3.28 -14.23 -4.78
N LEU A 196 2.03 -13.77 -4.90
CA LEU A 196 1.60 -12.92 -6.01
C LEU A 196 1.60 -11.45 -5.60
N ILE A 197 2.38 -10.64 -6.31
CA ILE A 197 2.22 -9.19 -6.34
C ILE A 197 1.02 -8.89 -7.23
N ALA A 198 0.10 -8.06 -6.75
CA ALA A 198 -1.10 -7.65 -7.46
C ALA A 198 -0.77 -6.66 -8.59
N ASN A 199 -0.19 -7.17 -9.68
CA ASN A 199 0.15 -6.41 -10.87
C ASN A 199 -0.66 -6.96 -12.06
N PRO A 200 -1.68 -6.24 -12.55
CA PRO A 200 -2.53 -6.73 -13.64
C PRO A 200 -1.78 -6.88 -14.98
N GLN A 201 -0.60 -6.29 -15.15
CA GLN A 201 0.22 -6.49 -16.35
C GLN A 201 0.88 -7.87 -16.38
N LEU A 202 1.18 -8.46 -15.22
CA LEU A 202 1.78 -9.79 -15.11
C LEU A 202 0.76 -10.87 -14.72
N VAL A 203 -0.24 -10.50 -13.93
CA VAL A 203 -1.30 -11.36 -13.38
C VAL A 203 -2.65 -10.78 -13.78
N ASP A 204 -3.02 -10.97 -15.04
CA ASP A 204 -4.34 -10.60 -15.54
C ASP A 204 -5.46 -11.29 -14.71
N PRO A 205 -6.41 -10.54 -14.12
CA PRO A 205 -7.45 -11.10 -13.26
C PRO A 205 -8.46 -12.04 -13.95
N SER A 206 -8.55 -11.98 -15.28
CA SER A 206 -9.55 -12.72 -16.07
C SER A 206 -9.03 -14.04 -16.65
N ALA A 207 -7.74 -14.08 -17.00
CA ALA A 207 -7.12 -15.22 -17.68
C ALA A 207 -5.99 -15.85 -16.84
N VAL A 208 -5.07 -15.04 -16.32
CA VAL A 208 -3.88 -15.56 -15.64
C VAL A 208 -4.23 -16.00 -14.22
N LEU A 209 -4.86 -15.13 -13.43
CA LEU A 209 -5.18 -15.42 -12.03
C LEU A 209 -5.98 -16.72 -11.84
N PRO A 210 -7.08 -16.98 -12.60
CA PRO A 210 -7.81 -18.24 -12.46
C PRO A 210 -6.93 -19.47 -12.70
N ALA A 211 -6.06 -19.42 -13.71
CA ALA A 211 -5.15 -20.53 -14.03
C ALA A 211 -4.07 -20.74 -12.96
N LEU A 212 -3.55 -19.65 -12.36
CA LEU A 212 -2.61 -19.75 -11.22
C LEU A 212 -3.28 -20.38 -10.00
N VAL A 213 -4.50 -19.95 -9.68
CA VAL A 213 -5.29 -20.51 -8.58
C VAL A 213 -5.53 -22.00 -8.82
N GLU A 214 -6.07 -22.38 -9.98
CA GLU A 214 -6.35 -23.78 -10.33
C GLU A 214 -5.11 -24.67 -10.20
N LYS A 215 -3.98 -24.23 -10.76
CA LYS A 215 -2.71 -24.97 -10.67
C LYS A 215 -2.20 -25.07 -9.24
N SER A 216 -2.31 -23.99 -8.45
CA SER A 216 -1.90 -23.97 -7.04
C SER A 216 -2.71 -24.96 -6.20
N TRP A 217 -4.03 -25.05 -6.41
CA TRP A 217 -4.87 -26.01 -5.72
C TRP A 217 -4.52 -27.44 -6.11
N ARG A 218 -4.38 -27.74 -7.41
CA ARG A 218 -4.03 -29.08 -7.89
C ARG A 218 -2.71 -29.60 -7.33
N ARG A 219 -1.74 -28.71 -7.11
CA ARG A 219 -0.44 -29.06 -6.53
C ARG A 219 -0.37 -28.85 -5.02
N SER A 220 -1.44 -28.41 -4.36
CA SER A 220 -1.44 -27.99 -2.95
C SER A 220 -0.32 -26.99 -2.61
N LEU A 221 0.02 -26.11 -3.57
CA LEU A 221 1.00 -25.05 -3.38
C LEU A 221 0.32 -23.85 -2.71
N VAL A 222 0.85 -23.38 -1.57
CA VAL A 222 0.32 -22.20 -0.89
C VAL A 222 0.47 -20.97 -1.80
N LEU A 223 -0.66 -20.30 -2.08
CA LEU A 223 -0.72 -19.06 -2.85
C LEU A 223 -1.21 -17.92 -1.97
N PHE A 224 -0.41 -16.85 -1.80
CA PHE A 224 -0.78 -15.67 -1.00
C PHE A 224 -0.41 -14.37 -1.70
N THR A 225 -0.97 -13.24 -1.27
CA THR A 225 -0.95 -12.00 -2.08
C THR A 225 -1.24 -10.73 -1.27
N ASN A 226 -1.12 -9.58 -1.91
CA ASN A 226 -1.49 -8.25 -1.39
C ASN A 226 -2.84 -7.73 -1.93
N SER A 227 -3.74 -8.64 -2.37
CA SER A 227 -5.03 -8.29 -2.99
C SER A 227 -6.18 -9.09 -2.41
N LEU A 228 -7.15 -8.38 -1.84
CA LEU A 228 -8.40 -8.98 -1.36
C LEU A 228 -9.19 -9.65 -2.50
N HIS A 229 -9.15 -9.08 -3.71
CA HIS A 229 -9.79 -9.68 -4.89
C HIS A 229 -9.24 -11.09 -5.18
N HIS A 230 -7.93 -11.32 -4.99
CA HIS A 230 -7.34 -12.65 -5.20
C HIS A 230 -7.80 -13.68 -4.17
N VAL A 231 -8.07 -13.28 -2.92
CA VAL A 231 -8.61 -14.17 -1.87
C VAL A 231 -10.00 -14.67 -2.24
N HIS A 232 -10.86 -13.77 -2.72
CA HIS A 232 -12.17 -14.13 -3.29
C HIS A 232 -12.07 -15.05 -4.51
N ARG A 233 -10.92 -15.07 -5.20
CA ARG A 233 -10.66 -15.95 -6.34
C ARG A 233 -9.90 -17.22 -5.99
N GLY A 234 -9.55 -17.47 -4.73
CA GLY A 234 -8.96 -18.74 -4.29
C GLY A 234 -7.51 -18.69 -3.84
N ALA A 235 -6.93 -17.51 -3.60
CA ALA A 235 -5.71 -17.40 -2.79
C ALA A 235 -6.00 -17.72 -1.30
N LEU A 236 -5.01 -18.27 -0.59
CA LEU A 236 -5.15 -18.67 0.82
C LEU A 236 -5.43 -17.47 1.73
N PHE A 237 -4.61 -16.43 1.62
CA PHE A 237 -4.76 -15.21 2.41
C PHE A 237 -4.25 -13.99 1.63
N ALA A 238 -4.69 -12.81 2.06
CA ALA A 238 -4.09 -11.56 1.64
C ALA A 238 -4.00 -10.56 2.79
N LEU A 239 -3.05 -9.64 2.63
CA LEU A 239 -3.03 -8.38 3.34
C LEU A 239 -3.50 -7.28 2.39
N TYR A 240 -4.39 -6.42 2.87
CA TYR A 240 -4.95 -5.32 2.07
C TYR A 240 -5.04 -4.06 2.93
N PRO A 241 -5.16 -2.86 2.33
CA PRO A 241 -5.09 -1.61 3.09
C PRO A 241 -6.16 -1.48 4.17
N ASP A 242 -5.73 -1.07 5.36
CA ASP A 242 -6.59 -0.36 6.30
C ASP A 242 -6.57 1.13 5.93
N ASN A 243 -7.57 1.54 5.16
CA ASN A 243 -7.64 2.89 4.59
C ASN A 243 -7.64 4.00 5.65
N ARG A 244 -8.31 3.80 6.80
CA ARG A 244 -8.34 4.79 7.88
C ARG A 244 -6.96 4.94 8.51
N ARG A 245 -6.30 3.81 8.82
CA ARG A 245 -4.93 3.84 9.37
C ARG A 245 -3.91 4.36 8.37
N LEU A 246 -4.08 4.05 7.08
CA LEU A 246 -3.29 4.65 5.99
C LEU A 246 -3.45 6.17 6.00
N GLY A 247 -4.68 6.69 6.09
CA GLY A 247 -4.94 8.12 6.20
C GLY A 247 -4.22 8.77 7.38
N GLY A 248 -4.29 8.14 8.56
CA GLY A 248 -3.56 8.60 9.75
C GLY A 248 -2.05 8.64 9.54
N ARG A 249 -1.48 7.64 8.87
CA ARG A 249 -0.05 7.64 8.53
C ARG A 249 0.33 8.75 7.55
N LEU A 250 -0.51 9.05 6.56
CA LEU A 250 -0.28 10.16 5.63
C LEU A 250 -0.30 11.52 6.35
N ALA A 251 -1.18 11.68 7.35
CA ALA A 251 -1.21 12.84 8.24
C ALA A 251 0.09 13.01 9.05
N GLU A 252 0.61 11.93 9.64
CA GLU A 252 1.89 11.94 10.35
C GLU A 252 3.06 12.38 9.43
N LEU A 253 3.08 11.88 8.20
CA LEU A 253 4.09 12.26 7.21
C LEU A 253 3.97 13.73 6.80
N ALA A 254 2.75 14.28 6.73
CA ALA A 254 2.50 15.68 6.43
C ALA A 254 3.00 16.61 7.55
N LEU A 255 2.81 16.24 8.82
CA LEU A 255 3.33 16.98 9.98
C LEU A 255 4.87 17.09 9.96
N GLN A 256 5.54 16.06 9.44
CA GLN A 256 7.00 15.97 9.38
C GLN A 256 7.59 16.47 8.06
N ALA A 257 6.77 17.00 7.14
CA ALA A 257 7.16 17.15 5.75
C ALA A 257 8.18 18.27 5.47
N ARG A 258 8.29 19.26 6.37
CA ARG A 258 9.21 20.39 6.21
C ARG A 258 10.68 20.01 6.37
N ASP A 259 10.97 19.03 7.23
CA ASP A 259 12.34 18.69 7.65
C ASP A 259 12.79 17.30 7.15
N ALA A 260 11.94 16.60 6.41
CA ALA A 260 12.18 15.22 6.00
C ALA A 260 12.51 15.08 4.51
N ALA A 261 13.49 14.23 4.24
CA ALA A 261 13.82 13.84 2.87
C ALA A 261 12.68 13.02 2.22
N PRO A 262 12.59 13.00 0.88
CA PRO A 262 11.74 12.07 0.15
C PRO A 262 11.96 10.63 0.61
N ALA A 263 10.89 9.96 1.01
CA ALA A 263 10.90 8.58 1.43
C ALA A 263 9.51 7.98 1.22
N ILE A 264 9.40 7.02 0.30
CA ILE A 264 8.20 6.20 0.15
C ILE A 264 8.40 4.92 0.94
N GLU A 265 7.53 4.69 1.91
CA GLU A 265 7.50 3.48 2.72
C GLU A 265 6.47 2.46 2.19
N PRO A 266 6.68 1.16 2.40
CA PRO A 266 5.68 0.14 2.10
C PRO A 266 4.49 0.26 3.06
N LEU A 267 3.34 -0.28 2.64
CA LEU A 267 2.12 -0.27 3.45
C LEU A 267 2.23 -1.23 4.63
N ARG A 268 2.17 -0.67 5.84
CA ARG A 268 2.07 -1.43 7.09
C ARG A 268 0.69 -1.35 7.75
N ALA A 269 -0.10 -0.34 7.40
CA ALA A 269 -1.50 -0.21 7.80
C ALA A 269 -2.37 -1.16 6.99
N VAL A 270 -2.47 -2.42 7.45
CA VAL A 270 -3.14 -3.50 6.72
C VAL A 270 -4.20 -4.19 7.57
N LYS A 271 -5.20 -4.72 6.87
CA LYS A 271 -6.12 -5.76 7.33
C LYS A 271 -5.74 -7.11 6.73
N ARG A 272 -6.17 -8.20 7.37
CA ARG A 272 -5.87 -9.58 6.99
C ARG A 272 -7.16 -10.28 6.52
N ALA A 273 -7.10 -10.93 5.37
CA ALA A 273 -8.16 -11.81 4.89
C ALA A 273 -7.65 -13.25 4.74
N ILE A 274 -8.46 -14.24 5.11
CA ILE A 274 -8.17 -15.67 4.93
C ILE A 274 -9.33 -16.39 4.24
N ASN A 275 -9.02 -17.39 3.44
CA ASN A 275 -9.98 -18.27 2.81
C ASN A 275 -9.92 -19.69 3.40
N LEU A 276 -10.91 -20.02 4.25
CA LEU A 276 -10.94 -21.28 4.99
C LEU A 276 -11.16 -22.49 4.09
N LYS A 277 -11.80 -22.32 2.94
CA LYS A 277 -11.90 -23.39 1.92
C LYS A 277 -10.51 -23.82 1.46
N ILE A 278 -9.62 -22.85 1.25
CA ILE A 278 -8.24 -23.12 0.79
C ILE A 278 -7.41 -23.68 1.93
N ALA A 279 -7.54 -23.12 3.13
CA ALA A 279 -6.86 -23.64 4.30
C ALA A 279 -7.19 -25.13 4.52
N THR A 280 -8.46 -25.49 4.38
CA THR A 280 -8.94 -26.89 4.47
C THR A 280 -8.34 -27.76 3.37
N HIS A 281 -8.38 -27.29 2.11
CA HIS A 281 -7.78 -28.00 0.97
C HIS A 281 -6.27 -28.25 1.15
N LEU A 282 -5.57 -27.31 1.77
CA LEU A 282 -4.15 -27.39 2.09
C LEU A 282 -3.85 -28.13 3.41
N ALA A 283 -4.87 -28.71 4.07
CA ALA A 283 -4.77 -29.37 5.37
C ALA A 283 -4.13 -28.49 6.47
N LEU A 284 -4.31 -27.17 6.38
CA LEU A 284 -3.84 -26.21 7.39
C LEU A 284 -4.79 -26.19 8.57
N ARG A 285 -4.23 -26.25 9.78
CA ARG A 285 -4.99 -26.17 11.02
C ARG A 285 -5.16 -24.71 11.42
N ILE A 286 -6.38 -24.19 11.26
CA ILE A 286 -6.75 -22.85 11.73
C ILE A 286 -7.63 -23.05 12.96
N ASP A 287 -7.11 -22.71 14.14
CA ASP A 287 -7.90 -22.72 15.36
C ASP A 287 -8.64 -21.38 15.57
N GLN A 288 -9.60 -21.38 16.49
CA GLN A 288 -10.43 -20.19 16.73
C GLN A 288 -9.62 -18.94 17.15
N PRO A 289 -8.59 -19.04 18.00
CA PRO A 289 -7.72 -17.90 18.29
C PRO A 289 -7.07 -17.32 17.03
N LEU A 290 -6.48 -18.16 16.18
CA LEU A 290 -5.82 -17.74 14.94
C LEU A 290 -6.82 -17.12 13.95
N GLU A 291 -7.99 -17.74 13.78
CA GLU A 291 -9.04 -17.22 12.89
C GLU A 291 -9.48 -15.81 13.26
N ARG A 292 -9.61 -15.52 14.56
CA ARG A 292 -10.02 -14.20 15.08
C ARG A 292 -9.00 -13.09 14.83
N GLU A 293 -7.76 -13.43 14.46
CA GLU A 293 -6.77 -12.42 14.07
C GLU A 293 -6.99 -11.88 12.64
N PHE A 294 -7.90 -12.49 11.87
CA PHE A 294 -8.24 -12.03 10.52
C PHE A 294 -9.46 -11.11 10.54
N ASP A 295 -9.34 -9.97 9.88
CA ASP A 295 -10.42 -8.99 9.72
C ASP A 295 -11.54 -9.49 8.79
N LEU A 296 -11.19 -10.39 7.87
CA LEU A 296 -12.13 -11.03 6.96
C LEU A 296 -11.83 -12.54 6.83
N VAL A 297 -12.87 -13.33 7.06
CA VAL A 297 -12.81 -14.79 6.95
C VAL A 297 -13.81 -15.23 5.89
N LEU A 298 -13.32 -15.80 4.78
CA LEU A 298 -14.17 -16.42 3.77
C LEU A 298 -14.49 -17.85 4.24
N PRO A 299 -15.78 -18.21 4.33
CA PRO A 299 -16.19 -19.50 4.87
C PRO A 299 -15.75 -20.65 3.95
N PRO A 300 -15.71 -21.89 4.49
CA PRO A 300 -15.33 -23.07 3.72
C PRO A 300 -16.36 -23.53 2.66
N TRP A 301 -17.56 -22.94 2.62
CA TRP A 301 -18.67 -23.29 1.73
C TRP A 301 -19.30 -22.06 1.07
#